data_AF-M2LSN8-F1
#
_entry.id   AF-M2LSN8-F1
#
_cell.length_a   1.000
_cell.length_b   1.000
_cell.length_c   1.000
_cell.angle_alpha   90.00
_cell.angle_beta   90.00
_cell.angle_gamma   90.00
#
_symmetry.space_group_name_H-M   'P 1'
#
loop_
_entity.id
_entity.type
_entity.pdbx_description
1 polymer ?
#
loop_
_entity_poly.entity_id
_entity_poly.type
_entity_poly.pdbx_seq_one_letter_code
_entity_poly.pdbx_strand_id
1 'polypeptide(L)'
;MSGQRASLLALAGELRNPIYRYVLVSNSKVQVTDEWPPQASLLKVSRTIRKEAMSIFLGENTFALDTPPYSSDGLLRWTNWARRMHSKYQVRITGVGSCDTDPGPDSWHNLLVWLKRFHERSVTHILHEPSKRLEQRADQMLVGCMFAMVKRMRDKPWAIVKALLEEQHHVLAAINAEWEAEAKG
;
A
#
# COMPACT_ATOMS: atom_id res chain seq x y z
N MET A 1 -20.00 32.29 40.29
CA MET A 1 -19.67 30.86 40.10
C MET A 1 -18.93 30.72 38.78
N SER A 2 -17.60 30.59 38.81
CA SER A 2 -16.80 30.36 37.61
C SER A 2 -17.09 28.95 37.10
N GLY A 3 -17.81 28.85 35.97
CA GLY A 3 -18.07 27.58 35.31
C GLY A 3 -16.76 26.92 34.92
N GLN A 4 -16.36 25.88 35.65
CA GLN A 4 -15.17 25.11 35.38
C GLN A 4 -15.38 24.42 34.03
N ARG A 5 -14.72 24.94 32.98
CA ARG A 5 -14.83 24.39 31.63
C ARG A 5 -14.30 22.97 31.66
N ALA A 6 -15.19 22.00 31.42
CA ALA A 6 -14.79 20.62 31.22
C ALA A 6 -13.78 20.56 30.07
N SER A 7 -12.58 20.08 30.35
CA SER A 7 -11.52 19.92 29.36
C SER A 7 -11.27 18.44 29.13
N LEU A 8 -11.24 18.02 27.86
CA LEU A 8 -10.89 16.65 27.49
C LEU A 8 -9.54 16.23 28.10
N LEU A 9 -8.59 17.17 28.20
CA LEU A 9 -7.26 16.91 28.76
C LEU A 9 -7.24 16.83 30.29
N ALA A 10 -8.31 17.25 30.97
CA ALA A 10 -8.45 17.11 32.42
C ALA A 10 -8.93 15.70 32.83
N LEU A 11 -9.46 14.90 31.89
CA LEU A 11 -9.82 13.51 32.13
C LEU A 11 -8.57 12.64 32.28
N ALA A 12 -8.63 11.57 33.07
CA ALA A 12 -7.55 10.57 33.11
C ALA A 12 -7.36 9.90 31.73
N GLY A 13 -6.14 9.44 31.43
CA GLY A 13 -5.81 8.83 30.14
C GLY A 13 -6.69 7.61 29.80
N GLU A 14 -7.07 6.83 30.81
CA GLU A 14 -7.98 5.69 30.66
C GLU A 14 -9.37 6.07 30.16
N LEU A 15 -9.85 7.27 30.51
CA LEU A 15 -11.12 7.80 30.01
C LEU A 15 -10.95 8.48 28.65
N ARG A 16 -9.77 9.05 28.37
CA ARG A 16 -9.47 9.65 27.07
C ARG A 16 -9.33 8.61 25.95
N ASN A 17 -8.74 7.45 26.24
CA ASN A 17 -8.49 6.41 25.23
C ASN A 17 -9.76 5.89 24.53
N PRO A 18 -10.86 5.53 25.24
CA PRO A 18 -12.13 5.22 24.62
C PRO A 18 -12.65 6.35 23.71
N ILE A 19 -12.58 7.61 24.18
CA ILE A 19 -12.99 8.78 23.40
C ILE A 19 -12.16 8.89 22.11
N TYR A 20 -10.84 8.70 22.21
CA TYR A 20 -9.95 8.67 21.06
C TYR A 20 -10.34 7.58 20.07
N ARG A 21 -10.62 6.35 20.53
CA ARG A 21 -11.05 5.25 19.66
C ARG A 21 -12.34 5.56 18.93
N TYR A 22 -13.35 6.08 19.63
CA TYR A 22 -14.64 6.45 19.04
C TYR A 22 -14.51 7.43 17.87
N VAL A 23 -13.47 8.28 17.88
CA VAL A 23 -13.26 9.30 16.85
C VAL A 23 -12.24 8.88 15.80
N LEU A 24 -11.20 8.13 16.18
CA LEU A 24 -10.05 7.83 15.33
C LEU A 24 -10.15 6.50 14.61
N VAL A 25 -10.88 5.53 15.16
CA VAL A 25 -10.97 4.18 14.59
C VAL A 25 -12.19 4.12 13.69
N SER A 26 -11.96 3.85 12.42
CA SER A 26 -13.00 3.64 11.44
C SER A 26 -13.34 2.15 11.32
N ASN A 27 -14.64 1.84 11.18
CA ASN A 27 -15.09 0.49 10.82
C ASN A 27 -14.79 0.15 9.36
N SER A 28 -14.59 1.16 8.51
CA SER A 28 -14.16 1.02 7.12
C SER A 28 -12.67 1.28 6.96
N LYS A 29 -12.09 0.81 5.86
CA LYS A 29 -10.68 1.06 5.55
C LYS A 29 -10.46 2.55 5.33
N VAL A 30 -9.43 3.10 5.98
CA VAL A 30 -9.02 4.50 5.79
C VAL A 30 -8.34 4.61 4.44
N GLN A 31 -8.99 5.30 3.51
CA GLN A 31 -8.40 5.52 2.18
C GLN A 31 -7.17 6.38 2.29
N VAL A 32 -6.09 5.96 1.63
CA VAL A 32 -4.91 6.79 1.59
C VAL A 32 -4.78 7.57 0.30
N THR A 33 -4.87 8.88 0.44
CA THR A 33 -4.73 9.87 -0.61
C THR A 33 -3.29 10.37 -0.71
N ASP A 34 -3.00 11.19 -1.72
CA ASP A 34 -1.66 11.78 -1.92
C ASP A 34 -1.21 12.72 -0.80
N GLU A 35 -2.11 13.17 0.07
CA GLU A 35 -1.83 14.03 1.24
C GLU A 35 -1.26 13.25 2.44
N TRP A 36 -0.45 12.23 2.16
CA TRP A 36 0.12 11.31 3.12
C TRP A 36 0.68 12.00 4.39
N PRO A 37 0.21 11.64 5.61
CA PRO A 37 -0.93 10.78 5.93
C PRO A 37 -2.26 11.55 6.05
N PRO A 38 -3.42 10.89 5.81
CA PRO A 38 -4.73 11.42 6.17
C PRO A 38 -4.79 11.59 7.68
N GLN A 39 -4.54 12.82 8.14
CA GLN A 39 -4.57 13.13 9.55
C GLN A 39 -6.03 13.33 9.95
N ALA A 40 -6.57 12.35 10.69
CA ALA A 40 -7.84 12.53 11.38
C ALA A 40 -7.85 13.88 12.11
N SER A 41 -8.96 14.61 11.99
CA SER A 41 -9.09 15.99 12.47
C SER A 41 -8.63 16.15 13.93
N LEU A 42 -8.96 15.17 14.79
CA LEU A 42 -8.56 15.14 16.19
C LEU A 42 -7.03 15.16 16.41
N LEU A 43 -6.25 14.53 15.53
CA LEU A 43 -4.79 14.50 15.61
C LEU A 43 -4.13 15.84 15.23
N LYS A 44 -4.90 16.79 14.67
CA LYS A 44 -4.46 18.14 14.32
C LYS A 44 -4.72 19.16 15.44
N VAL A 45 -5.60 18.85 16.39
CA VAL A 45 -6.09 19.81 17.40
C VAL A 45 -5.01 20.19 18.43
N SER A 46 -4.26 19.21 18.95
CA SER A 46 -3.28 19.43 20.01
C SER A 46 -2.11 18.47 19.90
N ARG A 47 -0.89 18.96 20.21
CA ARG A 47 0.32 18.13 20.29
C ARG A 47 0.19 17.04 21.35
N THR A 48 -0.49 17.30 22.45
CA THR A 48 -0.74 16.32 23.52
C THR A 48 -1.63 15.19 23.02
N ILE A 49 -2.79 15.53 22.44
CA ILE A 49 -3.72 14.54 21.86
C ILE A 49 -3.01 13.72 20.78
N ARG A 50 -2.24 14.38 19.91
CA ARG A 50 -1.47 13.70 18.87
C ARG A 50 -0.46 12.70 19.46
N LYS A 51 0.24 13.07 20.53
CA LYS A 51 1.23 12.19 21.17
C LYS A 51 0.56 10.95 21.78
N GLU A 52 -0.62 11.12 22.38
CA GLU A 52 -1.34 10.04 23.07
C GLU A 52 -2.11 9.13 22.11
N ALA A 53 -2.73 9.69 21.08
CA ALA A 53 -3.73 8.98 20.28
C ALA A 53 -3.21 8.49 18.91
N MET A 54 -2.00 8.88 18.50
CA MET A 54 -1.45 8.45 17.21
C MET A 54 -1.24 6.93 17.12
N SER A 55 -0.80 6.28 18.20
CA SER A 55 -0.65 4.82 18.23
C SER A 55 -1.98 4.09 18.07
N ILE A 56 -3.06 4.62 18.65
CA ILE A 56 -4.43 4.13 18.47
C ILE A 56 -4.82 4.25 17.00
N PHE A 57 -4.69 5.45 16.41
CA PHE A 57 -5.05 5.67 15.01
C PHE A 57 -4.28 4.74 14.05
N LEU A 58 -2.97 4.62 14.23
CA LEU A 58 -2.11 3.82 13.35
C LEU A 58 -2.26 2.31 13.55
N GLY A 59 -2.44 1.87 14.79
CA GLY A 59 -2.46 0.45 15.15
C GLY A 59 -3.83 -0.22 15.04
N GLU A 60 -4.90 0.55 15.21
CA GLU A 60 -6.27 0.01 15.23
C GLU A 60 -7.04 0.22 13.91
N ASN A 61 -6.52 1.05 12.98
CA ASN A 61 -7.10 1.19 11.64
C ASN A 61 -6.45 0.25 10.61
N THR A 62 -7.22 -0.04 9.56
CA THR A 62 -6.69 -0.63 8.31
C THR A 62 -6.71 0.43 7.22
N PHE A 63 -5.59 0.57 6.51
CA PHE A 63 -5.42 1.57 5.46
C PHE A 63 -5.57 0.93 4.08
N ALA A 64 -6.39 1.53 3.21
CA ALA A 64 -6.56 1.11 1.83
C ALA A 64 -5.63 1.90 0.91
N LEU A 65 -4.92 1.18 0.04
CA LEU A 65 -4.08 1.78 -0.99
C LEU A 65 -4.60 1.41 -2.36
N ASP A 66 -4.98 2.40 -3.14
CA ASP A 66 -5.32 2.19 -4.54
C ASP A 66 -4.11 2.59 -5.38
N THR A 67 -3.66 1.65 -6.21
CA THR A 67 -2.50 1.85 -7.09
C THR A 67 -2.94 1.89 -8.54
N PRO A 68 -2.41 2.85 -9.34
CA PRO A 68 -2.61 2.85 -10.79
C PRO A 68 -2.13 1.54 -11.43
N PRO A 69 -2.54 1.25 -12.68
CA PRO A 69 -2.20 0.01 -13.37
C PRO A 69 -0.73 -0.37 -13.24
N TYR A 70 -0.50 -1.47 -12.51
CA TYR A 70 0.80 -2.08 -12.26
C TYR A 70 1.87 -1.15 -11.63
N SER A 71 1.48 -0.01 -11.07
CA SER A 71 2.43 0.93 -10.46
C SER A 71 2.74 0.59 -9.01
N SER A 72 4.03 0.54 -8.69
CA SER A 72 4.51 0.28 -7.32
C SER A 72 4.87 1.54 -6.53
N ASP A 73 4.67 2.74 -7.09
CA ASP A 73 5.09 3.99 -6.44
C ASP A 73 4.34 4.23 -5.14
N GLY A 74 3.02 4.07 -5.14
CA GLY A 74 2.20 4.17 -3.94
C GLY A 74 2.62 3.18 -2.85
N LEU A 75 2.91 1.93 -3.25
CA LEU A 75 3.41 0.88 -2.35
C LEU A 75 4.78 1.21 -1.75
N LEU A 76 5.69 1.76 -2.54
CA LEU A 76 7.00 2.16 -2.05
C LEU A 76 6.89 3.30 -1.05
N ARG A 77 6.09 4.33 -1.37
CA ARG A 77 5.80 5.44 -0.45
C ARG A 77 5.21 4.93 0.85
N TRP A 78 4.19 4.06 0.77
CA TRP A 78 3.57 3.42 1.92
C TRP A 78 4.55 2.62 2.77
N THR A 79 5.32 1.72 2.14
CA THR A 79 6.25 0.85 2.87
C THR A 79 7.29 1.67 3.63
N ASN A 80 7.82 2.73 3.00
CA ASN A 80 8.77 3.63 3.63
C ASN A 80 8.14 4.48 4.74
N TRP A 81 6.90 4.92 4.56
CA TRP A 81 6.16 5.67 5.58
C TRP A 81 5.80 4.79 6.78
N ALA A 82 5.24 3.60 6.53
CA ALA A 82 4.85 2.65 7.56
C ALA A 82 6.06 2.20 8.39
N ARG A 83 7.21 1.96 7.76
CA ARG A 83 8.48 1.65 8.45
C ARG A 83 8.90 2.79 9.39
N ARG A 84 8.85 4.03 8.91
CA ARG A 84 9.16 5.22 9.72
C ARG A 84 8.21 5.37 10.91
N MET A 85 6.92 5.15 10.69
CA MET A 85 5.90 5.28 11.75
C MET A 85 5.97 4.13 12.77
N HIS A 86 6.21 2.90 12.32
CA HIS A 86 6.47 1.77 13.20
C HIS A 86 7.68 2.06 14.11
N SER A 87 8.79 2.54 13.55
CA SER A 87 9.96 2.90 14.34
C SER A 87 9.68 3.98 15.39
N LYS A 88 8.77 4.92 15.11
CA LYS A 88 8.46 6.04 15.99
C LYS A 88 7.44 5.69 17.07
N TYR A 89 6.41 4.93 16.73
CA TYR A 89 5.25 4.67 17.59
C TYR A 89 5.18 3.23 18.10
N GLN A 90 6.06 2.34 17.62
CA GLN A 90 6.14 0.93 18.00
C GLN A 90 4.80 0.19 17.83
N VAL A 91 4.07 0.53 16.76
CA VAL A 91 2.78 -0.10 16.41
C VAL A 91 2.85 -0.75 15.04
N ARG A 92 2.20 -1.90 14.91
CA ARG A 92 2.00 -2.55 13.62
C ARG A 92 0.94 -1.79 12.82
N ILE A 93 1.31 -1.35 11.63
CA ILE A 93 0.41 -0.63 10.72
C ILE A 93 -0.11 -1.61 9.68
N THR A 94 -1.43 -1.69 9.54
CA THR A 94 -2.08 -2.63 8.62
C THR A 94 -2.49 -1.91 7.35
N GLY A 95 -1.92 -2.30 6.21
CA GLY A 95 -2.29 -1.80 4.89
C GLY A 95 -2.84 -2.92 4.02
N VAL A 96 -3.84 -2.61 3.22
CA VAL A 96 -4.38 -3.48 2.17
C VAL A 96 -4.36 -2.70 0.87
N GLY A 97 -3.76 -3.27 -0.16
CA GLY A 97 -3.69 -2.62 -1.46
C GLY A 97 -4.66 -3.25 -2.46
N SER A 98 -5.14 -2.41 -3.36
CA SER A 98 -5.76 -2.80 -4.62
C SER A 98 -4.87 -2.29 -5.76
N CYS A 99 -4.87 -3.01 -6.87
CA CYS A 99 -4.20 -2.60 -8.10
C CYS A 99 -5.23 -2.69 -9.19
N ASP A 100 -5.34 -1.65 -10.00
CA ASP A 100 -6.02 -1.78 -11.28
C ASP A 100 -5.23 -2.77 -12.14
N THR A 101 -5.91 -3.79 -12.64
CA THR A 101 -5.31 -4.89 -13.40
C THR A 101 -5.51 -4.76 -14.90
N ASP A 102 -6.27 -3.75 -15.34
CA ASP A 102 -6.45 -3.48 -16.76
C ASP A 102 -5.21 -2.72 -17.28
N PRO A 103 -4.46 -3.29 -18.22
CA PRO A 103 -3.24 -2.68 -18.71
C PRO A 103 -3.56 -1.44 -19.57
N GLY A 104 -2.94 -0.32 -19.21
CA GLY A 104 -2.80 0.86 -20.06
C GLY A 104 -1.35 1.08 -20.56
N PRO A 105 -1.07 2.23 -21.18
CA PRO A 105 0.12 2.42 -22.01
C PRO A 105 1.49 2.31 -21.31
N ASP A 106 1.53 2.54 -20.00
CA ASP A 106 2.76 2.45 -19.20
C ASP A 106 2.83 1.17 -18.35
N SER A 107 1.87 0.26 -18.50
CA SER A 107 1.70 -0.88 -17.60
C SER A 107 2.89 -1.82 -17.60
N TRP A 108 3.50 -2.05 -18.77
CA TRP A 108 4.71 -2.87 -18.86
C TRP A 108 5.88 -2.24 -18.11
N HIS A 109 6.13 -0.94 -18.35
CA HIS A 109 7.18 -0.21 -17.64
C HIS A 109 6.95 -0.22 -16.13
N ASN A 110 5.71 0.07 -15.70
CA ASN A 110 5.30 0.06 -14.30
C ASN A 110 5.49 -1.32 -13.66
N LEU A 111 5.08 -2.38 -14.36
CA LEU A 111 5.25 -3.77 -13.91
C LEU A 111 6.73 -4.12 -13.76
N LEU A 112 7.59 -3.78 -14.72
CA LEU A 112 9.03 -4.03 -14.63
C LEU A 112 9.66 -3.31 -13.43
N VAL A 113 9.28 -2.05 -13.19
CA VAL A 113 9.72 -1.28 -12.00
C VAL A 113 9.24 -1.96 -10.72
N TRP A 114 8.00 -2.45 -10.69
CA TRP A 114 7.47 -3.18 -9.55
C TRP A 114 8.22 -4.48 -9.29
N LEU A 115 8.42 -5.31 -10.31
CA LEU A 115 9.16 -6.57 -10.21
C LEU A 115 10.59 -6.32 -9.72
N LYS A 116 11.25 -5.24 -10.17
CA LYS A 116 12.57 -4.84 -9.66
C LYS A 116 12.54 -4.52 -8.17
N ARG A 117 11.64 -3.65 -7.74
CA ARG A 117 11.51 -3.28 -6.31
C ARG A 117 11.13 -4.49 -5.44
N PHE A 118 10.37 -5.43 -5.99
CA PHE A 118 10.00 -6.68 -5.32
C PHE A 118 11.17 -7.68 -5.22
N HIS A 119 12.04 -7.74 -6.25
CA HIS A 119 13.31 -8.46 -6.23
C HIS A 119 14.22 -7.94 -5.10
N GLU A 120 14.35 -6.61 -5.03
CA GLU A 120 15.15 -5.88 -4.03
C GLU A 120 14.54 -5.87 -2.61
N ARG A 121 13.35 -6.45 -2.41
CA ARG A 121 12.58 -6.44 -1.15
C ARG A 121 12.20 -5.03 -0.65
N SER A 122 12.19 -4.05 -1.55
CA SER A 122 11.78 -2.68 -1.27
C SER A 122 10.26 -2.53 -1.13
N VAL A 123 9.50 -3.40 -1.82
CA VAL A 123 8.03 -3.47 -1.76
C VAL A 123 7.56 -4.93 -1.72
N THR A 124 6.33 -5.14 -1.27
CA THR A 124 5.60 -6.41 -1.44
C THR A 124 4.86 -6.43 -2.79
N HIS A 125 4.32 -7.58 -3.18
CA HIS A 125 3.28 -7.65 -4.21
C HIS A 125 1.92 -7.75 -3.52
N ILE A 126 0.92 -7.07 -4.08
CA ILE A 126 -0.49 -7.13 -3.65
C ILE A 126 -1.35 -7.91 -4.64
N LEU A 127 -0.79 -8.25 -5.81
CA LEU A 127 -1.44 -9.11 -6.77
C LEU A 127 -1.65 -10.50 -6.15
N HIS A 128 -2.83 -11.07 -6.36
CA HIS A 128 -3.15 -12.37 -5.81
C HIS A 128 -2.32 -13.46 -6.48
N GLU A 129 -1.86 -14.45 -5.69
CA GLU A 129 -1.31 -15.68 -6.25
C GLU A 129 -2.33 -16.33 -7.20
N PRO A 130 -1.90 -16.83 -8.38
CA PRO A 130 -2.78 -17.37 -9.41
C PRO A 130 -3.73 -18.48 -8.93
N SER A 131 -3.39 -19.14 -7.83
CA SER A 131 -4.12 -20.31 -7.30
C SER A 131 -5.44 -19.97 -6.58
N LYS A 132 -5.80 -18.69 -6.39
CA LYS A 132 -6.89 -18.30 -5.47
C LYS A 132 -8.18 -17.78 -6.13
N ARG A 133 -8.26 -17.67 -7.46
CA ARG A 133 -9.51 -17.29 -8.16
C ARG A 133 -9.70 -18.08 -9.45
N LEU A 134 -10.88 -18.69 -9.60
CA LEU A 134 -11.28 -19.50 -10.77
C LEU A 134 -11.53 -18.66 -12.05
N GLU A 135 -11.55 -17.33 -11.95
CA GLU A 135 -11.89 -16.40 -13.04
C GLU A 135 -10.78 -15.38 -13.34
N GLN A 136 -9.51 -15.77 -13.19
CA GLN A 136 -8.41 -14.87 -13.56
C GLN A 136 -8.17 -14.89 -15.07
N ARG A 137 -8.04 -13.70 -15.66
CA ARG A 137 -7.59 -13.54 -17.04
C ARG A 137 -6.18 -14.11 -17.20
N ALA A 138 -5.88 -14.70 -18.37
CA ALA A 138 -4.60 -15.36 -18.61
C ALA A 138 -3.38 -14.43 -18.47
N ASP A 139 -3.52 -13.15 -18.82
CA ASP A 139 -2.49 -12.13 -18.63
C ASP A 139 -2.20 -11.88 -17.15
N GLN A 140 -3.24 -11.76 -16.31
CA GLN A 140 -3.08 -11.62 -14.86
C GLN A 140 -2.40 -12.85 -14.23
N MET A 141 -2.74 -14.05 -14.70
CA MET A 141 -2.06 -15.28 -14.26
C MET A 141 -0.58 -15.25 -14.61
N LEU A 142 -0.24 -14.81 -15.83
CA LEU A 142 1.14 -14.68 -16.27
C LEU A 142 1.91 -13.65 -15.43
N VAL A 143 1.31 -12.49 -15.12
CA VAL A 143 1.92 -11.52 -14.20
C VAL A 143 2.15 -12.13 -12.82
N GLY A 144 1.19 -12.89 -12.28
CA GLY A 144 1.37 -13.62 -11.02
C GLY A 144 2.54 -14.62 -11.08
N CYS A 145 2.70 -15.33 -12.19
CA CYS A 145 3.85 -16.20 -12.45
C CYS A 145 5.18 -15.45 -12.51
N MET A 146 5.20 -14.24 -13.10
CA MET A 146 6.40 -13.39 -13.10
C MET A 146 6.83 -13.03 -11.68
N PHE A 147 5.89 -12.63 -10.80
CA PHE A 147 6.21 -12.38 -9.38
C PHE A 147 6.75 -13.63 -8.68
N ALA A 148 6.16 -14.80 -8.94
CA ALA A 148 6.63 -16.07 -8.38
C ALA A 148 8.05 -16.42 -8.87
N MET A 149 8.35 -16.22 -10.15
CA MET A 149 9.68 -16.39 -10.73
C MET A 149 10.69 -15.43 -10.09
N VAL A 150 10.38 -14.13 -10.06
CA VAL A 150 11.25 -13.10 -9.45
C VAL A 150 11.55 -13.42 -7.98
N LYS A 151 10.56 -13.91 -7.22
CA LYS A 151 10.74 -14.36 -5.82
C LYS A 151 11.77 -15.49 -5.72
N ARG A 152 11.74 -16.46 -6.64
CA ARG A 152 12.66 -17.61 -6.67
C ARG A 152 14.06 -17.25 -7.16
N MET A 153 14.19 -16.20 -7.99
CA MET A 153 15.45 -15.74 -8.57
C MET A 153 16.08 -14.55 -7.81
N ARG A 154 15.72 -14.35 -6.54
CA ARG A 154 16.24 -13.23 -5.73
C ARG A 154 17.75 -13.27 -5.50
N ASP A 155 18.36 -14.44 -5.62
CA ASP A 155 19.80 -14.65 -5.53
C ASP A 155 20.55 -14.30 -6.84
N LYS A 156 19.83 -14.08 -7.94
CA LYS A 156 20.42 -13.74 -9.24
C LYS A 156 20.49 -12.22 -9.45
N PRO A 157 21.50 -11.72 -10.18
CA PRO A 157 21.54 -10.32 -10.60
C PRO A 157 20.28 -9.91 -11.36
N TRP A 158 19.78 -8.70 -11.09
CA TRP A 158 18.59 -8.16 -11.75
C TRP A 158 18.69 -8.18 -13.28
N ALA A 159 19.88 -7.99 -13.86
CA ALA A 159 20.07 -8.04 -15.30
C ALA A 159 19.63 -9.38 -15.92
N ILE A 160 19.92 -10.51 -15.25
CA ILE A 160 19.50 -11.85 -15.71
C ILE A 160 17.98 -12.00 -15.60
N VAL A 161 17.40 -11.52 -14.49
CA VAL A 161 15.96 -11.60 -14.25
C VAL A 161 15.20 -10.73 -15.26
N LYS A 162 15.69 -9.52 -15.55
CA LYS A 162 15.11 -8.59 -16.52
C LYS A 162 15.07 -9.19 -17.92
N ALA A 163 16.16 -9.82 -18.37
CA ALA A 163 16.20 -10.47 -19.69
C ALA A 163 15.10 -11.54 -19.83
N LEU A 164 14.90 -12.38 -18.80
CA LEU A 164 13.83 -13.39 -18.81
C LEU A 164 12.42 -12.80 -18.76
N LEU A 165 12.24 -11.62 -18.14
CA LEU A 165 10.96 -10.92 -18.11
C LEU A 165 10.66 -10.28 -19.47
N GLU A 166 11.66 -9.75 -20.16
CA GLU A 166 11.51 -9.19 -21.51
C GLU A 166 11.02 -10.27 -22.50
N GLU A 167 11.53 -11.49 -22.44
CA GLU A 167 11.01 -12.62 -23.23
C GLU A 167 9.52 -12.92 -22.93
N GLN A 168 9.08 -12.72 -21.68
CA GLN A 168 7.68 -12.91 -21.27
C GLN A 168 6.76 -11.75 -21.69
N HIS A 169 7.31 -10.58 -22.01
CA HIS A 169 6.51 -9.44 -22.50
C HIS A 169 5.80 -9.78 -23.81
N HIS A 170 6.49 -10.47 -24.73
CA HIS A 170 5.90 -10.92 -25.99
C HIS A 170 4.72 -11.88 -25.78
N VAL A 171 4.78 -12.72 -24.74
CA VAL A 171 3.67 -13.62 -24.40
C VAL A 171 2.50 -12.84 -23.79
N LEU A 172 2.77 -11.84 -22.94
CA LEU A 172 1.73 -10.94 -22.41
C LEU A 172 1.01 -10.19 -23.53
N ALA A 173 1.76 -9.64 -24.48
CA ALA A 173 1.25 -8.95 -25.66
C ALA A 173 0.38 -9.86 -26.55
N ALA A 174 0.81 -11.11 -26.76
CA ALA A 174 0.03 -12.09 -27.52
C ALA A 174 -1.28 -12.49 -26.83
N ILE A 175 -1.34 -12.45 -25.50
CA ILE A 175 -2.55 -12.73 -24.72
C ILE A 175 -3.48 -11.52 -24.67
N ASN A 176 -2.92 -10.33 -24.47
CA ASN A 176 -3.66 -9.06 -24.46
C ASN A 176 -2.82 -7.96 -25.13
N ALA A 177 -3.28 -7.50 -26.31
CA ALA A 177 -2.61 -6.49 -27.12
C ALA A 177 -2.47 -5.12 -26.42
N GLU A 178 -3.24 -4.84 -25.37
CA GLU A 178 -3.10 -3.62 -24.56
C GLU A 178 -1.74 -3.53 -23.85
N TRP A 179 -1.01 -4.64 -23.68
CA TRP A 179 0.36 -4.65 -23.17
C TRP A 179 1.41 -4.10 -24.16
N GLU A 180 1.04 -3.90 -25.43
CA GLU A 180 1.86 -3.20 -26.44
C GLU A 180 1.48 -1.73 -26.61
N ALA A 181 0.38 -1.28 -26.00
CA ALA A 181 -0.08 0.09 -26.17
C ALA A 181 1.01 1.05 -25.68
N GLU A 182 1.52 1.91 -26.56
CA GLU A 182 2.40 3.01 -26.17
C GLU A 182 1.56 4.22 -25.75
N ALA A 183 2.09 5.03 -24.83
CA ALA A 183 1.42 6.24 -24.39
C ALA A 183 1.19 7.15 -25.60
N LYS A 184 -0.07 7.37 -25.98
CA LYS A 184 -0.42 8.42 -26.95
C LYS A 184 -0.04 9.74 -26.29
N GLY A 185 1.10 10.29 -26.70
CA GLY A 185 1.61 11.59 -26.24
C GLY A 185 0.67 12.74 -26.59
#